data_AF-A0A965TSP3-F1
#
_entry.id   AF-A0A965TSP3-F1
#
_cell.length_a   1.000
_cell.length_b   1.000
_cell.length_c   1.000
_cell.angle_alpha   90.00
_cell.angle_beta   90.00
_cell.angle_gamma   90.00
#
_symmetry.space_group_name_H-M   'P 1'
#
loop_
_entity.id
_entity.type
_entity.pdbx_description
1 polymer ?
#
loop_
_entity_poly.entity_id
_entity_poly.type
_entity_poly.pdbx_seq_one_letter_code
_entity_poly.pdbx_strand_id
1 'polypeptide(L)'
;MKKKMLLILLATVLLLAGCMTSEKNNEEAYNFLIANIDDNDAIKTFLHKEIAGGYEIDDTIMAGDTVLMLAARFTTNIEVLKTIASYYPSIHQLNRNNDMSALDYLSRREGTKEMIDFLIEESVKQELTKKVNETKTNVVKSIFKKF
;
A
#
# COMPACT_ATOMS: atom_id res chain seq x y z
N MET A 1 -42.41 -15.09 17.81
CA MET A 1 -41.35 -14.06 18.01
C MET A 1 -39.94 -14.61 17.81
N LYS A 2 -39.58 -15.77 18.39
CA LYS A 2 -38.23 -16.37 18.29
C LYS A 2 -37.72 -16.63 16.85
N LYS A 3 -38.57 -17.09 15.92
CA LYS A 3 -38.17 -17.37 14.52
C LYS A 3 -37.81 -16.12 13.72
N LYS A 4 -38.51 -14.98 13.92
CA LYS A 4 -38.21 -13.72 13.24
C LYS A 4 -36.90 -13.11 13.75
N MET A 5 -36.64 -13.22 15.05
CA MET A 5 -35.39 -12.78 15.67
C MET A 5 -34.20 -13.62 15.20
N LEU A 6 -34.37 -14.94 15.03
CA LEU A 6 -33.35 -15.82 14.46
C LEU A 6 -33.04 -15.49 13.00
N LEU A 7 -34.06 -15.13 12.20
CA LEU A 7 -33.90 -14.76 10.80
C LEU A 7 -33.15 -13.42 10.64
N ILE A 8 -33.45 -12.44 11.50
CA ILE A 8 -32.76 -11.14 11.52
C ILE A 8 -31.30 -11.33 11.97
N LEU A 9 -31.05 -12.15 13.00
CA LEU A 9 -29.70 -12.45 13.46
C LEU A 9 -28.88 -13.19 12.39
N LEU A 10 -29.50 -14.15 11.67
CA LEU A 10 -28.88 -14.86 10.57
C LEU A 10 -28.56 -13.93 9.39
N ALA A 11 -29.48 -13.02 9.06
CA ALA A 11 -29.27 -12.00 8.03
C ALA A 11 -28.15 -11.02 8.40
N THR A 12 -28.07 -10.58 9.67
CA THR A 12 -26.97 -9.73 10.14
C THR A 12 -25.64 -10.47 10.17
N VAL A 13 -25.61 -11.75 10.53
CA VAL A 13 -24.39 -12.58 10.48
C VAL A 13 -23.96 -12.83 9.04
N LEU A 14 -24.88 -13.05 8.10
CA LEU A 14 -24.57 -13.20 6.66
C LEU A 14 -24.06 -11.88 6.04
N LEU A 15 -24.63 -10.73 6.44
CA LEU A 15 -24.16 -9.41 6.02
C LEU A 15 -22.77 -9.07 6.61
N LEU A 16 -22.47 -9.52 7.83
CA LEU A 16 -21.15 -9.37 8.46
C LEU A 16 -20.11 -10.36 7.91
N ALA A 17 -20.53 -11.58 7.54
CA ALA A 17 -19.65 -12.58 6.93
C ALA A 17 -19.22 -12.20 5.50
N GLY A 18 -20.04 -11.41 4.78
CA GLY A 18 -19.66 -10.82 3.48
C GLY A 18 -18.62 -9.69 3.58
N CYS A 19 -18.25 -9.26 4.79
CA CYS A 19 -17.23 -8.24 5.04
C CYS A 19 -15.87 -8.85 5.48
N MET A 20 -15.76 -10.18 5.53
CA MET A 20 -14.44 -10.83 5.57
C MET A 20 -13.85 -10.69 4.17
N THR A 21 -12.97 -9.71 3.99
CA THR A 21 -12.16 -9.53 2.79
C THR A 21 -11.32 -10.79 2.58
N SER A 22 -11.90 -11.79 1.92
CA SER A 22 -11.11 -12.91 1.41
C SER A 22 -10.13 -12.28 0.44
N GLU A 23 -8.86 -12.30 0.82
CA GLU A 23 -7.71 -11.86 0.05
C GLU A 23 -7.93 -12.21 -1.42
N LYS A 24 -8.25 -11.21 -2.25
CA LYS A 24 -8.29 -11.45 -3.67
C LYS A 24 -6.84 -11.40 -4.12
N ASN A 25 -6.19 -12.55 -4.18
CA ASN A 25 -4.95 -12.68 -4.94
C ASN A 25 -5.24 -12.13 -6.34
N ASN A 26 -4.71 -10.95 -6.63
CA ASN A 26 -4.90 -10.28 -7.91
C ASN A 26 -3.81 -10.80 -8.85
N GLU A 27 -4.00 -12.04 -9.30
CA GLU A 27 -3.06 -12.75 -10.17
C GLU A 27 -2.82 -11.99 -11.49
N GLU A 28 -3.85 -11.34 -12.03
CA GLU A 28 -3.73 -10.49 -13.22
C GLU A 28 -2.77 -9.32 -12.98
N ALA A 29 -2.96 -8.56 -11.89
CA ALA A 29 -2.07 -7.46 -11.53
C ALA A 29 -0.66 -7.96 -11.24
N TYR A 30 -0.51 -9.07 -10.51
CA TYR A 30 0.81 -9.66 -10.24
C TYR A 30 1.53 -10.02 -11.54
N ASN A 31 0.87 -10.75 -12.44
CA ASN A 31 1.46 -11.17 -13.72
C ASN A 31 1.80 -9.97 -14.59
N PHE A 32 0.95 -8.94 -14.63
CA PHE A 32 1.25 -7.70 -15.33
C PHE A 32 2.49 -7.02 -14.77
N LEU A 33 2.56 -6.84 -13.44
CA LEU A 33 3.66 -6.15 -12.79
C LEU A 33 4.97 -6.89 -13.00
N ILE A 34 5.02 -8.21 -12.77
CA ILE A 34 6.24 -8.99 -12.96
C ILE A 34 6.71 -8.99 -14.42
N ALA A 35 5.78 -9.07 -15.39
CA ALA A 35 6.13 -9.04 -16.81
C ALA A 35 6.65 -7.66 -17.27
N ASN A 36 6.27 -6.58 -16.59
CA ASN A 36 6.60 -5.20 -16.96
C ASN A 36 7.42 -4.47 -15.87
N ILE A 37 8.07 -5.21 -14.97
CA ILE A 37 8.59 -4.63 -13.71
C ILE A 37 9.72 -3.61 -13.90
N ASP A 38 10.36 -3.60 -15.06
CA ASP A 38 11.39 -2.63 -15.44
C ASP A 38 10.90 -1.59 -16.46
N ASP A 39 9.66 -1.69 -16.92
CA ASP A 39 9.01 -0.72 -17.83
C ASP A 39 8.27 0.35 -17.03
N ASN A 40 8.91 1.51 -16.90
CA ASN A 40 8.39 2.62 -16.13
C ASN A 40 7.02 3.14 -16.63
N ASP A 41 6.80 3.17 -17.95
CA ASP A 41 5.58 3.71 -18.54
C ASP A 41 4.41 2.72 -18.37
N ALA A 42 4.68 1.42 -18.48
CA ALA A 42 3.72 0.37 -18.18
C ALA A 42 3.29 0.40 -16.70
N ILE A 43 4.25 0.52 -15.78
CA ILE A 43 3.97 0.63 -14.34
C ILE A 43 3.16 1.89 -14.04
N LYS A 44 3.53 3.04 -14.60
CA LYS A 44 2.78 4.28 -14.45
C LYS A 44 1.35 4.17 -14.98
N THR A 45 1.16 3.52 -16.12
CA THR A 45 -0.16 3.29 -16.73
C THR A 45 -1.02 2.39 -15.85
N PHE A 46 -0.43 1.32 -15.31
CA PHE A 46 -1.09 0.43 -14.36
C PHE A 46 -1.56 1.18 -13.10
N LEU A 47 -0.68 1.95 -12.45
CA LEU A 47 -1.03 2.70 -11.23
C LEU A 47 -2.16 3.70 -11.47
N HIS A 48 -2.14 4.42 -12.60
CA HIS A 48 -3.25 5.31 -12.97
C HIS A 48 -4.56 4.56 -13.13
N LYS A 49 -4.54 3.40 -13.78
CA LYS A 49 -5.74 2.58 -14.00
C LYS A 49 -6.30 2.07 -12.66
N GLU A 50 -5.45 1.56 -11.77
CA GLU A 50 -5.89 1.06 -10.46
C GLU A 50 -6.51 2.19 -9.62
N ILE A 51 -5.87 3.35 -9.53
CA ILE A 51 -6.43 4.51 -8.81
C ILE A 51 -7.75 4.96 -9.44
N ALA A 52 -7.83 5.04 -10.78
CA ALA A 52 -9.06 5.41 -11.47
C ALA A 52 -10.19 4.38 -11.26
N GLY A 53 -9.83 3.12 -10.99
CA GLY A 53 -10.74 2.05 -10.60
C GLY A 53 -11.16 2.08 -9.13
N GLY A 54 -10.60 2.98 -8.32
CA GLY A 54 -10.88 3.12 -6.89
C GLY A 54 -10.04 2.24 -5.98
N TYR A 55 -8.96 1.63 -6.50
CA TYR A 55 -8.00 0.88 -5.68
C TYR A 55 -7.04 1.83 -4.98
N GLU A 56 -6.59 1.43 -3.79
CA GLU A 56 -5.55 2.14 -3.05
C GLU A 56 -4.17 1.62 -3.48
N ILE A 57 -3.17 2.51 -3.52
CA ILE A 57 -1.80 2.13 -3.93
C ILE A 57 -1.15 1.09 -3.00
N ASP A 58 -1.59 1.07 -1.75
CA ASP A 58 -1.14 0.18 -0.69
C ASP A 58 -1.95 -1.13 -0.61
N ASP A 59 -2.90 -1.33 -1.52
CA ASP A 59 -3.63 -2.58 -1.63
C ASP A 59 -2.67 -3.74 -1.89
N THR A 60 -2.87 -4.83 -1.16
CA THR A 60 -2.07 -6.05 -1.35
C THR A 60 -2.48 -6.75 -2.64
N ILE A 61 -1.52 -7.12 -3.48
CA ILE A 61 -1.73 -7.76 -4.77
C ILE A 61 -1.75 -9.28 -4.61
N MET A 62 -0.62 -9.86 -4.24
CA MET A 62 -0.48 -11.32 -4.12
C MET A 62 0.46 -11.65 -2.97
N ALA A 63 0.14 -12.69 -2.20
CA ALA A 63 0.94 -13.12 -1.07
C ALA A 63 1.26 -11.99 -0.05
N GLY A 64 0.37 -11.00 0.07
CA GLY A 64 0.54 -9.87 0.99
C GLY A 64 1.47 -8.77 0.51
N ASP A 65 2.03 -8.87 -0.69
CA ASP A 65 2.90 -7.83 -1.26
C ASP A 65 2.07 -6.67 -1.83
N THR A 66 2.52 -5.43 -1.60
CA THR A 66 2.05 -4.23 -2.33
C THR A 66 2.82 -4.05 -3.64
N VAL A 67 2.41 -3.08 -4.48
CA VAL A 67 3.17 -2.74 -5.70
C VAL A 67 4.62 -2.37 -5.34
N LEU A 68 4.81 -1.56 -4.29
CA LEU A 68 6.14 -1.13 -3.87
C LEU A 68 7.01 -2.31 -3.41
N MET A 69 6.44 -3.28 -2.70
CA MET A 69 7.16 -4.49 -2.28
C MET A 69 7.55 -5.36 -3.49
N LEU A 70 6.66 -5.55 -4.45
CA LEU A 70 6.96 -6.28 -5.69
C LEU A 70 8.09 -5.60 -6.47
N ALA A 71 8.01 -4.29 -6.67
CA ALA A 71 9.07 -3.53 -7.33
C ALA A 71 10.39 -3.64 -6.56
N ALA A 72 10.37 -3.40 -5.25
CA ALA A 72 11.55 -3.50 -4.41
C ALA A 72 12.18 -4.90 -4.41
N ARG A 73 11.40 -5.95 -4.69
CA ARG A 73 11.87 -7.34 -4.79
C ARG A 73 12.40 -7.72 -6.17
N PHE A 74 11.94 -7.09 -7.25
CA PHE A 74 12.18 -7.61 -8.60
C PHE A 74 12.78 -6.61 -9.60
N THR A 75 12.50 -5.30 -9.50
CA THR A 75 13.01 -4.34 -10.48
C THR A 75 14.52 -4.14 -10.35
N THR A 76 15.22 -3.92 -11.45
CA THR A 76 16.59 -3.37 -11.42
C THR A 76 16.62 -1.89 -11.80
N ASN A 77 15.47 -1.35 -12.20
CA ASN A 77 15.30 0.02 -12.65
C ASN A 77 14.85 0.93 -11.50
N ILE A 78 15.72 1.82 -11.03
CA ILE A 78 15.37 2.77 -9.96
C ILE A 78 14.21 3.72 -10.35
N GLU A 79 14.05 4.03 -11.63
CA GLU A 79 12.96 4.93 -12.07
C GLU A 79 11.59 4.32 -11.80
N VAL A 80 11.48 2.99 -11.79
CA VAL A 80 10.23 2.29 -11.39
C VAL A 80 9.92 2.56 -9.92
N LEU A 81 10.91 2.47 -9.03
CA LEU A 81 10.72 2.80 -7.62
C LEU A 81 10.33 4.28 -7.43
N LYS A 82 10.99 5.19 -8.15
CA LYS A 82 10.67 6.63 -8.10
C LYS A 82 9.24 6.91 -8.58
N THR A 83 8.83 6.28 -9.67
CA THR A 83 7.46 6.39 -10.19
C THR A 83 6.45 5.89 -9.18
N ILE A 84 6.62 4.69 -8.62
CA ILE A 84 5.71 4.15 -7.60
C ILE A 84 5.65 5.08 -6.38
N ALA A 85 6.81 5.53 -5.87
CA ALA A 85 6.90 6.42 -4.72
C ALA A 85 6.21 7.79 -4.94
N SER A 86 6.13 8.28 -6.19
CA SER A 86 5.41 9.51 -6.53
C SER A 86 3.91 9.45 -6.24
N TYR A 87 3.34 8.25 -6.08
CA TYR A 87 1.96 8.04 -5.67
C TYR A 87 1.79 7.92 -4.14
N TYR A 88 2.86 8.18 -3.38
CA TYR A 88 2.88 8.16 -1.91
C TYR A 88 2.41 6.84 -1.27
N PRO A 89 2.92 5.67 -1.70
CA PRO A 89 2.71 4.42 -0.97
C PRO A 89 3.28 4.50 0.45
N SER A 90 2.76 3.67 1.34
CA SER A 90 3.35 3.46 2.67
C SER A 90 4.68 2.72 2.57
N ILE A 91 5.78 3.45 2.74
CA ILE A 91 7.14 2.87 2.72
C ILE A 91 7.34 1.85 3.85
N HIS A 92 6.61 2.03 4.94
CA HIS A 92 6.72 1.24 6.18
C HIS A 92 5.71 0.10 6.27
N GLN A 93 4.87 -0.10 5.25
CA GLN A 93 3.96 -1.23 5.24
C GLN A 93 4.78 -2.53 5.29
N LEU A 94 4.31 -3.46 6.12
CA LEU A 94 4.88 -4.79 6.24
C LEU A 94 4.00 -5.77 5.47
N ASN A 95 4.64 -6.68 4.75
CA ASN A 95 3.95 -7.80 4.16
C ASN A 95 3.34 -8.64 5.29
N ARG A 96 2.04 -8.88 5.23
CA ARG A 96 1.28 -9.57 6.30
C ARG A 96 1.67 -11.03 6.54
N ASN A 97 2.40 -11.65 5.62
CA ASN A 97 2.76 -13.07 5.66
C ASN A 97 4.18 -13.32 6.18
N ASN A 98 5.08 -12.34 6.07
CA ASN A 98 6.49 -12.52 6.41
C ASN A 98 7.13 -11.31 7.11
N ASP A 99 6.35 -10.28 7.44
CA ASP A 99 6.78 -9.05 8.10
C ASP A 99 7.90 -8.28 7.37
N MET A 100 8.09 -8.51 6.06
CA MET A 100 9.06 -7.78 5.26
C MET A 100 8.46 -6.49 4.69
N SER A 101 9.19 -5.39 4.84
CA SER A 101 8.93 -4.14 4.13
C SER A 101 9.55 -4.15 2.72
N ALA A 102 9.25 -3.12 1.92
CA ALA A 102 9.94 -2.88 0.65
C ALA A 102 11.47 -2.75 0.84
N LEU A 103 11.91 -2.06 1.91
CA LEU A 103 13.34 -1.91 2.22
C LEU A 103 14.00 -3.24 2.57
N ASP A 104 13.29 -4.13 3.29
CA ASP A 104 13.80 -5.46 3.63
C ASP A 104 13.98 -6.33 2.38
N TYR A 105 13.00 -6.29 1.45
CA TYR A 105 13.12 -6.99 0.18
C TYR A 105 14.30 -6.49 -0.65
N LEU A 106 14.45 -5.16 -0.74
CA LEU A 106 15.53 -4.53 -1.48
C LEU A 106 16.90 -4.91 -0.90
N SER A 107 17.03 -4.86 0.43
CA SER A 107 18.27 -5.22 1.13
C SER A 107 18.60 -6.70 0.96
N ARG A 108 17.61 -7.59 1.09
CA ARG A 108 17.79 -9.04 0.99
C ARG A 108 18.30 -9.49 -0.37
N ARG A 109 17.88 -8.83 -1.45
CA ARG A 109 18.31 -9.17 -2.81
C ARG A 109 19.54 -8.40 -3.28
N GLU A 110 20.19 -7.64 -2.40
CA GLU A 110 21.33 -6.79 -2.73
C GLU A 110 20.99 -5.72 -3.79
N GLY A 111 19.86 -5.03 -3.62
CA GLY A 111 19.50 -3.87 -4.42
C GLY A 111 20.60 -2.80 -4.40
N THR A 112 20.66 -1.96 -5.44
CA THR A 112 21.74 -0.98 -5.55
C THR A 112 21.71 0.02 -4.39
N LYS A 113 22.88 0.57 -4.05
CA LYS A 113 22.97 1.60 -3.01
C LYS A 113 22.01 2.77 -3.29
N GLU A 114 21.88 3.16 -4.56
CA GLU A 114 20.98 4.24 -4.99
C GLU A 114 19.51 3.93 -4.67
N MET A 115 19.06 2.69 -4.90
CA MET A 115 17.69 2.28 -4.59
C MET A 115 17.43 2.26 -3.08
N ILE A 116 18.43 1.82 -2.29
CA ILE A 116 18.35 1.76 -0.83
C ILE A 116 18.29 3.17 -0.25
N ASP A 117 19.22 4.03 -0.66
CA ASP A 117 19.27 5.43 -0.25
C ASP A 117 17.94 6.13 -0.58
N PHE A 118 17.41 5.92 -1.78
CA PHE A 118 16.13 6.49 -2.20
C PHE A 118 14.96 6.12 -1.28
N LEU A 119 14.77 4.83 -0.95
CA LEU A 119 13.68 4.42 -0.07
C LEU A 119 13.85 4.93 1.37
N ILE A 120 15.10 5.04 1.86
CA ILE A 120 15.39 5.64 3.16
C ILE A 120 15.02 7.13 3.15
N GLU A 121 15.41 7.86 2.12
CA GLU A 121 15.10 9.28 1.97
C GLU A 121 13.59 9.53 1.90
N GLU A 122 12.86 8.75 1.10
CA GLU A 122 11.39 8.85 1.03
C GLU A 122 10.72 8.47 2.35
N SER A 123 11.23 7.48 3.08
CA SER A 123 10.77 7.16 4.43
C SER A 123 10.89 8.36 5.37
N VAL A 124 12.07 8.99 5.43
CA VAL A 124 12.32 10.17 6.28
C VAL A 124 11.40 11.32 5.87
N LYS A 125 11.23 11.56 4.57
CA LYS A 125 10.36 12.61 4.03
C LYS A 125 8.89 12.40 4.41
N GLN A 126 8.38 11.18 4.32
CA GLN A 126 7.01 10.87 4.71
C GLN A 126 6.78 11.08 6.21
N GLU A 127 7.71 10.63 7.05
CA GLU A 127 7.62 10.82 8.51
C GLU A 127 7.69 12.30 8.91
N LEU A 128 8.56 13.09 8.27
CA LEU A 128 8.61 14.54 8.47
C LEU A 128 7.29 15.20 8.06
N THR A 129 6.73 14.81 6.92
CA THR A 129 5.45 15.33 6.43
C THR A 129 4.31 15.03 7.39
N LYS A 130 4.24 13.79 7.90
CA LYS A 130 3.27 13.36 8.91
C LYS A 130 3.37 14.21 10.18
N LYS A 131 4.57 14.38 10.74
CA LYS A 131 4.79 15.21 11.94
C LYS A 131 4.38 16.67 11.74
N VAL A 132 4.69 17.24 10.57
CA VAL A 132 4.29 18.61 10.23
C VAL A 132 2.76 18.73 10.20
N ASN A 133 2.06 17.76 9.61
CA ASN A 133 0.60 17.77 9.54
C ASN A 133 -0.04 17.61 10.93
N GLU A 134 0.46 16.69 11.75
CA GLU A 134 0.01 16.52 13.14
C GLU A 134 0.18 17.82 13.96
N THR A 135 1.32 18.49 13.80
CA THR A 135 1.60 19.77 14.46
C THR A 135 0.60 20.85 14.03
N LYS A 136 0.34 20.98 12.73
CA LYS A 136 -0.65 21.94 12.20
C LYS A 136 -2.05 21.68 12.78
N THR A 137 -2.49 20.42 12.80
CA THR A 137 -3.80 20.04 13.34
C THR A 137 -3.90 20.37 14.84
N ASN A 138 -2.85 20.14 15.61
CA ASN A 138 -2.83 20.42 17.04
C ASN A 138 -2.87 21.94 17.33
N VAL A 139 -2.14 22.74 16.55
CA VAL A 139 -2.20 24.21 16.65
C VAL A 139 -3.62 24.69 16.37
N VAL A 140 -4.25 24.24 15.29
CA VAL A 140 -5.63 24.60 14.94
C VAL A 140 -6.60 24.23 16.07
N LYS A 141 -6.57 22.99 16.57
CA LYS A 141 -7.41 22.56 17.69
C LYS A 141 -7.21 23.41 18.95
N SER A 142 -5.97 23.80 19.24
CA SER A 142 -5.65 24.62 20.42
C SER A 142 -6.19 26.05 20.35
N ILE A 143 -6.29 26.62 19.15
CA ILE A 143 -6.90 27.92 18.92
C ILE A 143 -8.42 27.82 19.13
N PHE A 144 -9.07 26.82 18.52
CA PHE A 144 -10.52 26.66 18.62
C PHE A 144 -11.02 26.19 19.99
N LYS A 145 -10.18 25.55 20.83
CA LYS A 145 -10.55 25.22 22.22
C LYS A 145 -10.60 26.45 23.14
N LYS A 146 -10.05 27.60 22.72
CA LYS A 146 -10.04 28.85 23.50
C LYS A 146 -11.23 29.75 23.21
N PHE A 147 -12.11 29.36 22.29
CA PHE A 147 -13.38 30.03 21.97
C PHE A 147 -14.54 29.07 22.27
#